data_AF-A0A3D9ZWL5-F1
#
_entry.id   AF-A0A3D9ZWL5-F1
#
_cell.length_a   1.000
_cell.length_b   1.000
_cell.length_c   1.000
_cell.angle_alpha   90.00
_cell.angle_beta   90.00
_cell.angle_gamma   90.00
#
_symmetry.space_group_name_H-M   'P 1'
#
loop_
_entity.id
_entity.type
_entity.pdbx_description
1 polymer ?
#
loop_
_entity_poly.entity_id
_entity_poly.type
_entity_poly.pdbx_seq_one_letter_code
_entity_poly.pdbx_strand_id
1 'polypeptide(L)'
;MNRLLAGLAAATLLPAGITVALAAPAMAKPAPAPAPAPAEAASPAMLAALQRDLGLTADQARVRIAKDDAASRTEARLRKSLGGAFGGAYLTPSGTFVVNVTSSARAGEVTAAGATAKVVGRSEASLDALKTKLDRTGAPAASVAGWYVDVTTNKVVVLARGGTAAAQRLVRSSGVDAAAVAIVASTEAPRPLYDVRGGDAYYMGGGRCSVGLSVNGGFVTAGHCGTPGTAAQGYNQVAMGTFQGSSFPGNDYAWVSVNSNWTPQPWVNNYSGGNVTVAGSTEAAVGAAICRSGSTTGWHCGTVGAKNQTVNYSQGSVSGLTRTNVCAEPGDSGGGWMSGQQGQGVTSGGSGNCSSGGTTYFQPVNEILSAYGLTLRTSGGGGNPPPTGCTGYEFTVSGSLSSGGAVYQPNGSYYYSSLSGTHRACLDGPTGTDFDLYLQKWNGSAWATVAEGSTAAADETVSYNGTAGYYRYQVHAYSGSGSYSLGYSNP
;
A
#
# COMPACT_ATOMS: atom_id res chain seq x y z
N MET A 1 32.86 -78.00 12.41
CA MET A 1 31.52 -78.61 12.29
C MET A 1 31.04 -78.38 10.88
N ASN A 2 30.61 -79.45 10.23
CA ASN A 2 30.61 -79.62 8.79
C ASN A 2 29.19 -80.07 8.38
N ARG A 3 28.78 -79.69 7.15
CA ARG A 3 27.77 -80.37 6.29
C ARG A 3 26.28 -80.13 6.60
N LEU A 4 25.32 -80.18 5.67
CA LEU A 4 25.16 -80.25 4.20
C LEU A 4 23.61 -80.22 3.95
N LEU A 5 23.16 -79.74 2.77
CA LEU A 5 22.08 -80.25 1.86
C LEU A 5 20.75 -80.81 2.46
N ALA A 6 19.56 -80.79 1.84
CA ALA A 6 19.12 -80.76 0.45
C ALA A 6 17.59 -80.50 0.42
N GLY A 7 17.05 -80.12 -0.75
CA GLY A 7 15.64 -79.81 -0.96
C GLY A 7 14.69 -81.00 -1.12
N LEU A 8 13.41 -80.70 -1.38
CA LEU A 8 12.40 -81.62 -1.89
C LEU A 8 11.24 -80.86 -2.57
N ALA A 9 10.63 -81.54 -3.53
CA ALA A 9 9.72 -81.07 -4.55
C ALA A 9 8.24 -81.40 -4.28
N ALA A 10 7.36 -80.90 -5.18
CA ALA A 10 6.01 -81.40 -5.52
C ALA A 10 4.89 -81.11 -4.50
N ALA A 11 3.59 -80.93 -4.81
CA ALA A 11 2.78 -81.06 -6.02
C ALA A 11 1.44 -80.30 -5.85
N THR A 12 0.84 -79.88 -6.97
CA THR A 12 -0.60 -79.85 -7.35
C THR A 12 -1.72 -79.45 -6.36
N LEU A 13 -2.62 -78.57 -6.83
CA LEU A 13 -4.10 -78.74 -6.79
C LEU A 13 -4.81 -77.68 -7.66
N LEU A 14 -5.54 -78.14 -8.70
CA LEU A 14 -6.66 -77.47 -9.41
C LEU A 14 -7.95 -77.72 -8.57
N PRO A 15 -9.03 -76.89 -8.62
CA PRO A 15 -9.85 -76.72 -9.84
C PRO A 15 -10.71 -75.44 -10.02
N ALA A 16 -11.17 -75.27 -11.27
CA ALA A 16 -12.48 -74.84 -11.77
C ALA A 16 -13.18 -73.54 -11.28
N GLY A 17 -13.62 -72.71 -12.24
CA GLY A 17 -14.64 -71.68 -11.99
C GLY A 17 -14.97 -70.74 -13.16
N ILE A 18 -15.72 -71.25 -14.15
CA ILE A 18 -16.75 -70.57 -14.96
C ILE A 18 -16.40 -69.19 -15.60
N THR A 19 -16.23 -69.21 -16.92
CA THR A 19 -16.29 -68.05 -17.81
C THR A 19 -17.73 -67.53 -17.94
N VAL A 20 -18.01 -66.32 -17.45
CA VAL A 20 -19.19 -65.54 -17.80
C VAL A 20 -18.79 -64.54 -18.88
N ALA A 21 -19.31 -64.71 -20.10
CA ALA A 21 -19.19 -63.73 -21.17
C ALA A 21 -20.18 -62.58 -20.90
N LEU A 22 -19.69 -61.47 -20.35
CA LEU A 22 -20.42 -60.21 -20.30
C LEU A 22 -20.04 -59.37 -21.53
N ALA A 23 -21.00 -59.22 -22.45
CA ALA A 23 -20.92 -58.23 -23.51
C ALA A 23 -20.91 -56.82 -22.87
N ALA A 24 -19.75 -56.17 -22.87
CA ALA A 24 -19.64 -54.77 -22.47
C ALA A 24 -20.14 -53.88 -23.63
N PRO A 25 -21.07 -52.94 -23.40
CA PRO A 25 -21.42 -51.95 -24.40
C PRO A 25 -20.21 -51.05 -24.69
N ALA A 26 -19.99 -50.70 -25.96
CA ALA A 26 -18.95 -49.76 -26.35
C ALA A 26 -19.23 -48.38 -25.73
N MET A 27 -18.56 -48.06 -24.63
CA MET A 27 -18.58 -46.72 -24.07
C MET A 27 -17.67 -45.83 -24.90
N ALA A 28 -18.22 -44.74 -25.44
CA ALA A 28 -17.45 -43.70 -26.08
C ALA A 28 -16.34 -43.21 -25.13
N LYS A 29 -15.10 -43.14 -25.66
CA LYS A 29 -13.93 -42.64 -24.92
C LYS A 29 -14.27 -41.24 -24.37
N PRO A 30 -14.10 -40.98 -23.06
CA PRO A 30 -14.30 -39.64 -22.52
C PRO A 30 -13.44 -38.65 -23.31
N ALA A 31 -14.02 -37.54 -23.74
CA ALA A 31 -13.23 -36.44 -24.29
C ALA A 31 -12.13 -36.07 -23.28
N PRO A 32 -10.89 -35.76 -23.73
CA PRO A 32 -9.86 -35.29 -22.82
C PRO A 32 -10.43 -34.13 -22.00
N ALA A 33 -10.28 -34.19 -20.68
CA ALA A 33 -10.59 -33.06 -19.83
C ALA A 33 -9.88 -31.81 -20.41
N PRO A 34 -10.52 -30.62 -20.40
CA PRO A 34 -9.84 -29.39 -20.77
C PRO A 34 -8.54 -29.32 -19.99
N ALA A 35 -7.43 -29.05 -20.68
CA ALA A 35 -6.16 -28.82 -20.01
C ALA A 35 -6.40 -27.79 -18.89
N PRO A 36 -5.89 -28.02 -17.66
CA PRO A 36 -5.97 -26.99 -16.63
C PRO A 36 -5.42 -25.70 -17.21
N ALA A 37 -6.16 -24.60 -17.04
CA ALA A 37 -5.70 -23.28 -17.43
C ALA A 37 -4.26 -23.10 -16.90
N PRO A 38 -3.33 -22.49 -17.66
CA PRO A 38 -2.00 -22.22 -17.15
C PRO A 38 -2.16 -21.52 -15.81
N ALA A 39 -1.54 -22.06 -14.74
CA ALA A 39 -1.53 -21.40 -13.44
C ALA A 39 -1.21 -19.91 -13.70
N GLU A 40 -2.10 -19.00 -13.31
CA GLU A 40 -1.92 -17.57 -13.57
C GLU A 40 -0.54 -17.19 -13.03
N ALA A 41 0.37 -16.85 -13.93
CA ALA A 41 1.78 -16.61 -13.60
C ALA A 41 1.97 -15.46 -12.60
N ALA A 42 0.93 -14.65 -12.38
CA ALA A 42 0.88 -13.61 -11.36
C ALA A 42 -0.57 -13.23 -11.03
N SER A 43 -0.78 -12.65 -9.85
CA SER A 43 -2.09 -12.11 -9.46
C SER A 43 -2.51 -10.94 -10.36
N PRO A 44 -3.82 -10.66 -10.53
CA PRO A 44 -4.29 -9.50 -11.28
C PRO A 44 -3.71 -8.17 -10.79
N ALA A 45 -3.51 -8.03 -9.47
CA ALA A 45 -2.89 -6.85 -8.87
C ALA A 45 -1.42 -6.69 -9.30
N MET A 46 -0.66 -7.79 -9.40
CA MET A 46 0.72 -7.74 -9.88
C MET A 46 0.78 -7.39 -11.37
N LEU A 47 -0.12 -7.94 -12.20
CA LEU A 47 -0.21 -7.58 -13.62
C LEU A 47 -0.56 -6.10 -13.79
N ALA A 48 -1.50 -5.57 -13.01
CA ALA A 48 -1.83 -4.15 -13.05
C ALA A 48 -0.64 -3.27 -12.64
N ALA A 49 0.11 -3.67 -11.60
CA ALA A 49 1.30 -2.95 -11.16
C ALA A 49 2.42 -2.98 -12.21
N LEU A 50 2.70 -4.13 -12.84
CA LEU A 50 3.71 -4.22 -13.90
C LEU A 50 3.34 -3.36 -15.12
N GLN A 51 2.05 -3.30 -15.49
CA GLN A 51 1.59 -2.43 -16.57
C GLN A 51 1.81 -0.95 -16.22
N ARG A 52 1.40 -0.54 -15.01
CA ARG A 52 1.56 0.84 -14.52
C ARG A 52 3.04 1.25 -14.39
N ASP A 53 3.85 0.40 -13.77
CA ASP A 53 5.20 0.76 -13.33
C ASP A 53 6.27 0.57 -14.41
N LEU A 54 6.08 -0.44 -15.27
CA LEU A 54 7.03 -0.75 -16.34
C LEU A 54 6.50 -0.38 -17.73
N GLY A 55 5.30 0.20 -17.83
CA GLY A 55 4.69 0.61 -19.11
C GLY A 55 4.38 -0.56 -20.04
N LEU A 56 4.13 -1.75 -19.50
CA LEU A 56 3.84 -2.95 -20.28
C LEU A 56 2.34 -3.06 -20.59
N THR A 57 1.97 -3.76 -21.66
CA THR A 57 0.61 -4.28 -21.82
C THR A 57 0.39 -5.51 -20.93
N ALA A 58 -0.86 -5.92 -20.71
CA ALA A 58 -1.18 -7.12 -19.94
C ALA A 58 -0.47 -8.38 -20.48
N ASP A 59 -0.42 -8.55 -21.81
CA ASP A 59 0.25 -9.69 -22.44
C ASP A 59 1.78 -9.58 -22.34
N GLN A 60 2.33 -8.38 -22.50
CA GLN A 60 3.75 -8.15 -22.28
C GLN A 60 4.15 -8.44 -20.83
N ALA A 61 3.33 -8.06 -19.85
CA ALA A 61 3.57 -8.35 -18.44
C ALA A 61 3.57 -9.87 -18.16
N ARG A 62 2.60 -10.61 -18.72
CA ARG A 62 2.57 -12.08 -18.62
C ARG A 62 3.80 -12.73 -19.23
N VAL A 63 4.17 -12.32 -20.45
CA VAL A 63 5.37 -12.82 -21.13
C VAL A 63 6.64 -12.48 -20.34
N ARG A 64 6.71 -11.27 -19.79
CA ARG A 64 7.84 -10.82 -18.97
C ARG A 64 8.01 -11.71 -17.74
N ILE A 65 6.93 -11.96 -16.99
CA ILE A 65 6.97 -12.81 -15.79
C ILE A 65 7.45 -14.23 -16.14
N ALA A 66 6.92 -14.83 -17.20
CA ALA A 66 7.32 -16.17 -17.63
C ALA A 66 8.81 -16.22 -18.05
N LYS A 67 9.31 -15.19 -18.75
CA LYS A 67 10.72 -15.08 -19.12
C LYS A 67 11.63 -14.90 -17.92
N ASP A 68 11.26 -14.03 -16.98
CA ASP A 68 12.05 -13.77 -15.77
C ASP A 68 12.18 -15.02 -14.90
N ASP A 69 11.10 -15.80 -14.76
CA ASP A 69 11.10 -17.09 -14.07
C ASP A 69 11.98 -18.13 -14.77
N ALA A 70 11.85 -18.28 -16.09
CA ALA A 70 12.68 -19.20 -16.87
C ALA A 70 14.18 -18.84 -16.79
N ALA A 71 14.51 -17.55 -16.86
CA ALA A 71 15.87 -17.05 -16.69
C ALA A 71 16.42 -17.39 -15.30
N SER A 72 15.65 -17.11 -14.24
CA SER A 72 16.05 -17.38 -12.85
C SER A 72 16.35 -18.88 -12.62
N ARG A 73 15.51 -19.78 -13.14
CA ARG A 73 15.75 -21.23 -13.07
C ARG A 73 16.99 -21.66 -13.86
N THR A 74 17.22 -21.02 -15.01
CA THR A 74 18.36 -21.34 -15.88
C THR A 74 19.66 -20.84 -15.27
N GLU A 75 19.66 -19.66 -14.67
CA GLU A 75 20.77 -19.13 -13.89
C GLU A 75 21.19 -20.08 -12.77
N ALA A 76 20.24 -20.55 -11.95
CA ALA A 76 20.55 -21.45 -10.84
C ALA A 76 21.25 -22.75 -11.31
N ARG A 77 20.83 -23.30 -12.45
CA ARG A 77 21.47 -24.47 -13.07
C ARG A 77 22.87 -24.13 -13.58
N LEU A 78 23.01 -23.07 -14.38
CA LEU A 78 24.27 -22.68 -15.00
C LEU A 78 25.31 -22.23 -13.96
N ARG A 79 24.90 -21.53 -12.90
CA ARG A 79 25.78 -21.17 -11.78
C ARG A 79 26.43 -22.40 -11.17
N LYS A 80 25.67 -23.48 -10.98
CA LYS A 80 26.17 -24.76 -10.44
C LYS A 80 27.11 -25.47 -11.42
N SER A 81 26.75 -25.54 -12.70
CA SER A 81 27.51 -26.31 -13.70
C SER A 81 28.76 -25.59 -14.19
N LEU A 82 28.73 -24.26 -14.30
CA LEU A 82 29.87 -23.44 -14.69
C LEU A 82 30.88 -23.25 -13.55
N GLY A 83 30.42 -23.35 -12.29
CA GLY A 83 31.28 -23.29 -11.10
C GLY A 83 32.15 -22.02 -11.09
N GLY A 84 33.46 -22.18 -10.89
CA GLY A 84 34.41 -21.06 -10.86
C GLY A 84 34.50 -20.26 -12.17
N ALA A 85 33.95 -20.77 -13.28
CA ALA A 85 33.90 -20.04 -14.55
C ALA A 85 32.67 -19.11 -14.66
N PHE A 86 31.71 -19.19 -13.74
CA PHE A 86 30.52 -18.34 -13.75
C PHE A 86 30.87 -16.89 -13.40
N GLY A 87 30.54 -15.95 -14.28
CA GLY A 87 30.82 -14.51 -14.16
C GLY A 87 29.61 -13.65 -13.78
N GLY A 88 28.51 -14.28 -13.35
CA GLY A 88 27.22 -13.65 -13.12
C GLY A 88 26.26 -13.75 -14.30
N ALA A 89 24.99 -13.46 -14.08
CA ALA A 89 23.97 -13.44 -15.13
C ALA A 89 23.01 -12.25 -14.93
N TYR A 90 22.35 -11.82 -15.99
CA TYR A 90 21.41 -10.71 -15.95
C TYR A 90 20.44 -10.76 -17.15
N LEU A 91 19.31 -10.08 -17.00
CA LEU A 91 18.38 -9.80 -18.09
C LEU A 91 18.65 -8.39 -18.63
N THR A 92 18.70 -8.24 -19.95
CA THR A 92 18.72 -6.91 -20.59
C THR A 92 17.33 -6.25 -20.46
N PRO A 93 17.21 -4.93 -20.71
CA PRO A 93 15.91 -4.28 -20.79
C PRO A 93 14.94 -4.91 -21.80
N SER A 94 15.47 -5.51 -22.88
CA SER A 94 14.69 -6.27 -23.88
C SER A 94 14.26 -7.67 -23.41
N GLY A 95 14.67 -8.09 -22.21
CA GLY A 95 14.39 -9.43 -21.66
C GLY A 95 15.31 -10.53 -22.21
N THR A 96 16.46 -10.19 -22.80
CA THR A 96 17.46 -11.18 -23.23
C THR A 96 18.25 -11.64 -22.01
N PHE A 97 18.31 -12.95 -21.77
CA PHE A 97 19.08 -13.52 -20.67
C PHE A 97 20.55 -13.71 -21.07
N VAL A 98 21.44 -13.00 -20.39
CA VAL A 98 22.89 -13.01 -20.62
C VAL A 98 23.58 -13.67 -19.43
N VAL A 99 24.50 -14.59 -19.71
CA VAL A 99 25.35 -15.23 -18.71
C VAL A 99 26.81 -14.97 -19.04
N ASN A 100 27.51 -14.38 -18.08
CA ASN A 100 28.92 -14.13 -18.18
C ASN A 100 29.72 -15.40 -17.85
N VAL A 101 30.78 -15.67 -18.60
CA VAL A 101 31.74 -16.74 -18.33
C VAL A 101 33.18 -16.23 -18.40
N THR A 102 34.07 -16.75 -17.58
CA THR A 102 35.50 -16.36 -17.63
C THR A 102 36.31 -17.11 -18.68
N SER A 103 35.71 -18.11 -19.33
CA SER A 103 36.35 -18.92 -20.36
C SER A 103 35.42 -19.11 -21.55
N SER A 104 35.94 -18.80 -22.74
CA SER A 104 35.22 -19.03 -24.00
C SER A 104 34.87 -20.50 -24.23
N ALA A 105 35.66 -21.43 -23.67
CA ALA A 105 35.39 -22.87 -23.73
C ALA A 105 34.08 -23.28 -23.02
N ARG A 106 33.56 -22.43 -22.13
CA ARG A 106 32.30 -22.67 -21.40
C ARG A 106 31.09 -21.99 -22.05
N ALA A 107 31.29 -21.14 -23.06
CA ALA A 107 30.20 -20.42 -23.73
C ALA A 107 29.15 -21.35 -24.37
N GLY A 108 29.59 -22.51 -24.87
CA GLY A 108 28.70 -23.51 -25.48
C GLY A 108 27.61 -24.02 -24.53
N GLU A 109 27.95 -24.21 -23.25
CA GLU A 109 27.00 -24.66 -22.22
C GLU A 109 25.91 -23.61 -21.95
N VAL A 110 26.30 -22.33 -21.95
CA VAL A 110 25.37 -21.20 -21.79
C VAL A 110 24.41 -21.12 -22.98
N THR A 111 24.93 -21.21 -24.20
CA THR A 111 24.09 -21.16 -25.41
C THR A 111 23.16 -22.36 -25.52
N ALA A 112 23.62 -23.55 -25.11
CA ALA A 112 22.80 -24.76 -25.08
C ALA A 112 21.63 -24.65 -24.08
N ALA A 113 21.78 -23.83 -23.04
CA ALA A 113 20.74 -23.53 -22.07
C ALA A 113 19.81 -22.38 -22.50
N GLY A 114 19.95 -21.85 -23.74
CA GLY A 114 19.09 -20.80 -24.28
C GLY A 114 19.46 -19.38 -23.86
N ALA A 115 20.65 -19.19 -23.29
CA ALA A 115 21.15 -17.89 -22.85
C ALA A 115 22.23 -17.33 -23.80
N THR A 116 22.45 -16.02 -23.76
CA THR A 116 23.56 -15.38 -24.48
C THR A 116 24.83 -15.43 -23.64
N ALA A 117 25.89 -16.04 -24.15
CA ALA A 117 27.18 -16.08 -23.47
C ALA A 117 27.98 -14.79 -23.67
N LYS A 118 28.52 -14.22 -22.60
CA LYS A 118 29.46 -13.09 -22.64
C LYS A 118 30.75 -13.46 -21.93
N VAL A 119 31.89 -13.38 -22.62
CA VAL A 119 33.19 -13.66 -21.97
C VAL A 119 33.65 -12.44 -21.17
N VAL A 120 34.03 -12.64 -19.92
CA VAL A 120 34.44 -11.56 -18.99
C VAL A 120 35.74 -11.91 -18.26
N GLY A 121 36.40 -10.90 -17.65
CA GLY A 121 37.70 -11.08 -17.00
C GLY A 121 37.64 -11.65 -15.58
N ARG A 122 36.53 -11.49 -14.87
CA ARG A 122 36.38 -11.92 -13.46
C ARG A 122 35.18 -12.83 -13.28
N SER A 123 35.35 -13.88 -12.48
CA SER A 123 34.23 -14.70 -12.03
C SER A 123 33.40 -13.94 -10.99
N GLU A 124 32.15 -14.36 -10.80
CA GLU A 124 31.28 -13.83 -9.76
C GLU A 124 31.92 -13.98 -8.37
N ALA A 125 32.46 -15.17 -8.07
CA ALA A 125 33.16 -15.43 -6.82
C ALA A 125 34.37 -14.50 -6.59
N SER A 126 35.08 -14.11 -7.66
CA SER A 126 36.16 -13.13 -7.58
C SER A 126 35.62 -11.72 -7.25
N LEU A 127 34.52 -11.31 -7.89
CA LEU A 127 33.88 -10.02 -7.61
C LEU A 127 33.31 -9.96 -6.18
N ASP A 128 32.69 -11.03 -5.70
CA ASP A 128 32.17 -11.14 -4.33
C ASP A 128 33.29 -11.05 -3.29
N ALA A 129 34.45 -11.66 -3.56
CA ALA A 129 35.62 -11.55 -2.69
C ALA A 129 36.12 -10.09 -2.61
N LEU A 130 36.05 -9.32 -3.70
CA LEU A 130 36.38 -7.90 -3.70
C LEU A 130 35.34 -7.07 -2.92
N LYS A 131 34.04 -7.31 -3.14
CA LYS A 131 32.96 -6.67 -2.39
C LYS A 131 33.10 -6.92 -0.88
N THR A 132 33.44 -8.16 -0.50
CA THR A 132 33.63 -8.54 0.91
C THR A 132 34.75 -7.73 1.59
N LYS A 133 35.79 -7.32 0.85
CA LYS A 133 36.83 -6.43 1.39
C LYS A 133 36.29 -5.03 1.69
N LEU A 134 35.44 -4.48 0.83
CA LEU A 134 34.73 -3.22 1.08
C LEU A 134 33.78 -3.35 2.28
N ASP A 135 33.03 -4.45 2.37
CA ASP A 135 32.10 -4.74 3.48
C ASP A 135 32.81 -4.66 4.84
N ARG A 136 34.01 -5.25 4.96
CA ARG A 136 34.80 -5.24 6.21
C ARG A 136 35.41 -3.87 6.54
N THR A 137 35.55 -3.00 5.56
CA THR A 137 36.20 -1.69 5.72
C THR A 137 35.22 -0.64 6.23
N GLY A 138 33.99 -0.64 5.70
CA GLY A 138 32.96 0.35 6.04
C GLY A 138 33.25 1.75 5.48
N ALA A 139 32.22 2.59 5.36
CA ALA A 139 32.36 3.96 4.88
C ALA A 139 31.34 4.91 5.53
N PRO A 140 31.60 6.23 5.54
CA PRO A 140 30.62 7.19 6.03
C PRO A 140 29.41 7.27 5.10
N ALA A 141 28.23 6.87 5.59
CA ALA A 141 26.97 6.81 4.83
C ALA A 141 26.56 8.16 4.21
N ALA A 142 26.97 9.29 4.81
CA ALA A 142 26.72 10.61 4.26
C ALA A 142 27.40 10.85 2.89
N SER A 143 28.48 10.13 2.60
CA SER A 143 29.36 10.34 1.44
C SER A 143 29.49 9.12 0.51
N VAL A 144 29.07 7.94 0.98
CA VAL A 144 29.03 6.70 0.20
C VAL A 144 27.68 6.05 0.44
N ALA A 145 26.84 5.97 -0.59
CA ALA A 145 25.48 5.44 -0.49
C ALA A 145 25.45 3.90 -0.41
N GLY A 146 26.44 3.24 -1.01
CA GLY A 146 26.57 1.80 -1.00
C GLY A 146 27.60 1.28 -2.00
N TRP A 147 27.74 -0.03 -2.07
CA TRP A 147 28.57 -0.73 -3.07
C TRP A 147 28.02 -2.12 -3.37
N TYR A 148 28.18 -2.58 -4.61
CA TYR A 148 27.64 -3.85 -5.08
C TYR A 148 28.49 -4.46 -6.20
N VAL A 149 28.30 -5.76 -6.45
CA VAL A 149 28.87 -6.43 -7.63
C VAL A 149 27.98 -6.11 -8.83
N ASP A 150 28.54 -5.45 -9.83
CA ASP A 150 27.88 -5.23 -11.11
C ASP A 150 28.38 -6.25 -12.14
N VAL A 151 27.58 -7.29 -12.34
CA VAL A 151 27.86 -8.34 -13.33
C VAL A 151 27.74 -7.81 -14.77
N THR A 152 27.01 -6.73 -15.02
CA THR A 152 26.82 -6.20 -16.39
C THR A 152 28.12 -5.58 -16.93
N THR A 153 28.87 -4.91 -16.05
CA THR A 153 30.17 -4.29 -16.32
C THR A 153 31.37 -5.10 -15.81
N ASN A 154 31.13 -6.23 -15.13
CA ASN A 154 32.13 -7.12 -14.53
C ASN A 154 33.09 -6.40 -13.55
N LYS A 155 32.51 -5.52 -12.72
CA LYS A 155 33.21 -4.69 -11.73
C LYS A 155 32.45 -4.65 -10.40
N VAL A 156 33.11 -4.17 -9.35
CA VAL A 156 32.44 -3.73 -8.12
C VAL A 156 32.14 -2.23 -8.25
N VAL A 157 30.91 -1.81 -8.05
CA VAL A 157 30.51 -0.40 -8.09
C VAL A 157 30.48 0.18 -6.68
N VAL A 158 31.01 1.39 -6.50
CA VAL A 158 30.89 2.18 -5.28
C VAL A 158 30.14 3.47 -5.59
N LEU A 159 29.02 3.69 -4.92
CA LEU A 159 28.12 4.84 -5.13
C LEU A 159 28.57 6.02 -4.25
N ALA A 160 29.13 7.04 -4.88
CA ALA A 160 29.70 8.21 -4.22
C ALA A 160 28.73 9.40 -4.20
N ARG A 161 28.52 10.00 -3.03
CA ARG A 161 27.58 11.10 -2.81
C ARG A 161 28.32 12.37 -2.42
N GLY A 162 28.01 13.49 -3.10
CA GLY A 162 28.64 14.79 -2.81
C GLY A 162 30.12 14.87 -3.15
N GLY A 163 30.64 13.96 -3.99
CA GLY A 163 32.04 13.89 -4.40
C GLY A 163 32.64 12.49 -4.26
N THR A 164 33.76 12.23 -4.94
CA THR A 164 34.37 10.88 -5.01
C THR A 164 35.43 10.60 -3.94
N ALA A 165 35.87 11.61 -3.20
CA ALA A 165 37.01 11.49 -2.28
C ALA A 165 36.83 10.41 -1.20
N ALA A 166 35.62 10.28 -0.63
CA ALA A 166 35.32 9.26 0.37
C ALA A 166 35.31 7.84 -0.23
N ALA A 167 34.69 7.66 -1.40
CA ALA A 167 34.71 6.39 -2.13
C ALA A 167 36.13 5.98 -2.54
N GLN A 168 36.95 6.92 -3.01
CA GLN A 168 38.36 6.67 -3.33
C GLN A 168 39.16 6.24 -2.10
N ARG A 169 38.91 6.86 -0.93
CA ARG A 169 39.53 6.43 0.34
C ARG A 169 39.10 5.03 0.72
N LEU A 170 37.80 4.71 0.65
CA LEU A 170 37.26 3.37 0.92
C LEU A 170 37.96 2.30 0.07
N VAL A 171 38.05 2.53 -1.25
CA VAL A 171 38.70 1.58 -2.17
C VAL A 171 40.16 1.36 -1.78
N ARG A 172 40.92 2.44 -1.54
CA ARG A 172 42.32 2.34 -1.10
C ARG A 172 42.47 1.59 0.23
N SER A 173 41.67 1.92 1.24
CA SER A 173 41.75 1.29 2.56
C SER A 173 41.31 -0.18 2.55
N SER A 174 40.44 -0.56 1.62
CA SER A 174 39.98 -1.96 1.49
C SER A 174 41.00 -2.90 0.85
N GLY A 175 42.07 -2.38 0.23
CA GLY A 175 43.05 -3.17 -0.52
C GLY A 175 42.45 -3.87 -1.76
N VAL A 176 41.34 -3.35 -2.29
CA VAL A 176 40.78 -3.76 -3.58
C VAL A 176 41.54 -3.06 -4.70
N ASP A 177 41.85 -3.80 -5.76
CA ASP A 177 42.41 -3.24 -6.98
C ASP A 177 41.42 -2.22 -7.59
N ALA A 178 41.87 -0.96 -7.71
CA ALA A 178 41.06 0.12 -8.26
C ALA A 178 40.59 -0.16 -9.70
N ALA A 179 41.33 -0.96 -10.49
CA ALA A 179 40.90 -1.33 -11.84
C ALA A 179 39.66 -2.24 -11.84
N ALA A 180 39.43 -2.97 -10.75
CA ALA A 180 38.24 -3.80 -10.56
C ALA A 180 37.03 -3.03 -10.02
N VAL A 181 37.20 -1.74 -9.69
CA VAL A 181 36.15 -0.89 -9.12
C VAL A 181 35.71 0.17 -10.12
N ALA A 182 34.42 0.50 -10.11
CA ALA A 182 33.87 1.71 -10.71
C ALA A 182 33.30 2.59 -9.59
N ILE A 183 33.80 3.82 -9.46
CA ILE A 183 33.19 4.82 -8.58
C ILE A 183 32.18 5.60 -9.40
N VAL A 184 30.91 5.52 -9.02
CA VAL A 184 29.79 6.13 -9.74
C VAL A 184 29.20 7.23 -8.87
N ALA A 185 29.02 8.42 -9.44
CA ALA A 185 28.33 9.51 -8.75
C ALA A 185 26.86 9.11 -8.54
N SER A 186 26.37 9.23 -7.31
CA SER A 186 25.00 8.88 -6.95
C SER A 186 24.40 9.96 -6.05
N THR A 187 23.11 10.23 -6.26
CA THR A 187 22.28 11.06 -5.41
C THR A 187 21.52 10.24 -4.37
N GLU A 188 21.71 8.92 -4.35
CA GLU A 188 21.03 8.02 -3.42
C GLU A 188 21.39 8.32 -1.97
N ALA A 189 20.36 8.28 -1.12
CA ALA A 189 20.49 8.42 0.33
C ALA A 189 19.51 7.42 0.98
N PRO A 190 19.87 6.12 1.00
CA PRO A 190 18.98 5.09 1.52
C PRO A 190 18.67 5.34 2.99
N ARG A 191 17.40 5.16 3.36
CA ARG A 191 16.89 5.25 4.72
C ARG A 191 15.84 4.18 4.95
N PRO A 192 15.61 3.77 6.21
CA PRO A 192 14.45 2.95 6.53
C PRO A 192 13.14 3.63 6.09
N LEU A 193 12.19 2.82 5.63
CA LEU A 193 10.85 3.23 5.25
C LEU A 193 9.86 2.56 6.20
N TYR A 194 9.31 3.34 7.13
CA TYR A 194 8.27 2.90 8.04
C TYR A 194 6.96 3.64 7.74
N ASP A 195 5.84 2.98 7.95
CA ASP A 195 4.53 3.61 7.83
C ASP A 195 4.01 4.03 9.20
N VAL A 196 3.33 5.17 9.23
CA VAL A 196 2.50 5.58 10.36
C VAL A 196 1.07 5.25 9.99
N ARG A 197 0.42 4.42 10.80
CA ARG A 197 -0.96 3.99 10.61
C ARG A 197 -1.75 4.28 11.88
N GLY A 198 -2.99 4.73 11.74
CA GLY A 198 -3.88 4.88 12.90
C GLY A 198 -4.04 3.55 13.64
N GLY A 199 -4.10 3.60 14.97
CA GLY A 199 -4.21 2.44 15.85
C GLY A 199 -2.89 1.79 16.25
N ASP A 200 -1.81 1.97 15.47
CA ASP A 200 -0.51 1.38 15.82
C ASP A 200 0.06 1.98 17.12
N ALA A 201 0.84 1.19 17.85
CA ALA A 201 1.48 1.63 19.08
C ALA A 201 2.54 2.71 18.83
N TYR A 202 2.66 3.64 19.77
CA TYR A 202 3.86 4.45 19.95
C TYR A 202 4.18 4.63 21.44
N TYR A 203 5.44 4.97 21.73
CA TYR A 203 6.01 5.01 23.07
C TYR A 203 6.67 6.36 23.34
N MET A 204 6.57 6.84 24.59
CA MET A 204 7.00 8.20 25.00
C MET A 204 7.95 8.18 26.21
N GLY A 205 8.70 7.09 26.42
CA GLY A 205 9.63 6.97 27.55
C GLY A 205 8.98 6.78 28.93
N GLY A 206 7.65 6.89 29.03
CA GLY A 206 6.88 6.66 30.28
C GLY A 206 5.54 5.95 30.09
N GLY A 207 5.20 5.51 28.87
CA GLY A 207 3.94 4.87 28.56
C GLY A 207 3.81 4.45 27.10
N ARG A 208 2.67 3.82 26.79
CA ARG A 208 2.23 3.46 25.44
C ARG A 208 0.91 4.17 25.15
N CYS A 209 0.80 4.72 23.96
CA CYS A 209 -0.43 5.23 23.38
C CYS A 209 -0.55 4.69 21.96
N SER A 210 -1.66 5.01 21.31
CA SER A 210 -1.96 4.61 19.94
C SER A 210 -1.97 5.82 19.03
N VAL A 211 -1.43 5.67 17.83
CA VAL A 211 -1.51 6.66 16.76
C VAL A 211 -3.00 6.92 16.46
N GLY A 212 -3.40 8.18 16.35
CA GLY A 212 -4.79 8.52 16.03
C GLY A 212 -5.06 8.46 14.55
N LEU A 213 -5.08 9.63 13.92
CA LEU A 213 -5.24 9.78 12.48
C LEU A 213 -4.02 10.50 11.91
N SER A 214 -3.51 10.00 10.79
CA SER A 214 -2.36 10.60 10.09
C SER A 214 -2.73 11.98 9.56
N VAL A 215 -1.82 12.94 9.72
CA VAL A 215 -1.88 14.29 9.13
C VAL A 215 -0.65 14.52 8.27
N ASN A 216 -0.64 15.56 7.44
CA ASN A 216 0.56 15.95 6.72
C ASN A 216 1.72 16.16 7.70
N GLY A 217 2.80 15.40 7.52
CA GLY A 217 4.00 15.45 8.36
C GLY A 217 3.90 14.78 9.74
N GLY A 218 2.80 14.10 10.08
CA GLY A 218 2.63 13.55 11.42
C GLY A 218 1.36 12.74 11.67
N PHE A 219 0.92 12.73 12.92
CA PHE A 219 -0.37 12.17 13.34
C PHE A 219 -0.93 12.92 14.55
N VAL A 220 -2.26 12.94 14.68
CA VAL A 220 -2.94 13.41 15.89
C VAL A 220 -3.05 12.29 16.92
N THR A 221 -3.07 12.65 18.20
CA THR A 221 -3.18 11.72 19.34
C THR A 221 -3.81 12.45 20.54
N ALA A 222 -3.92 11.79 21.69
CA ALA A 222 -4.48 12.39 22.90
C ALA A 222 -3.46 13.30 23.61
N GLY A 223 -3.94 14.38 24.23
CA GLY A 223 -3.12 15.36 24.93
C GLY A 223 -2.44 14.79 26.16
N HIS A 224 -3.14 13.93 26.90
CA HIS A 224 -2.60 13.28 28.10
C HIS A 224 -1.45 12.28 27.82
N CYS A 225 -1.19 11.93 26.55
CA CYS A 225 -0.08 11.03 26.19
C CYS A 225 1.30 11.71 26.28
N GLY A 226 1.36 13.04 26.14
CA GLY A 226 2.64 13.75 26.15
C GLY A 226 2.50 15.26 25.96
N THR A 227 3.54 15.98 26.34
CA THR A 227 3.64 17.45 26.22
C THR A 227 4.56 17.84 25.05
N PRO A 228 4.53 19.10 24.56
CA PRO A 228 5.44 19.54 23.52
C PRO A 228 6.91 19.25 23.87
N GLY A 229 7.66 18.73 22.90
CA GLY A 229 9.05 18.26 23.08
C GLY A 229 9.19 16.81 23.54
N THR A 230 8.11 16.13 23.94
CA THR A 230 8.14 14.69 24.25
C THR A 230 8.54 13.89 23.01
N ALA A 231 9.55 13.02 23.13
CA ALA A 231 9.99 12.15 22.05
C ALA A 231 9.04 10.96 21.89
N ALA A 232 8.73 10.59 20.65
CA ALA A 232 7.92 9.44 20.29
C ALA A 232 8.74 8.38 19.56
N GLN A 233 8.60 7.12 19.96
CA GLN A 233 9.13 5.95 19.27
C GLN A 233 7.96 5.13 18.70
N GLY A 234 8.09 4.61 17.50
CA GLY A 234 7.00 3.87 16.86
C GLY A 234 6.81 2.46 17.42
N TYR A 235 5.91 1.68 16.81
CA TYR A 235 5.59 0.30 17.21
C TYR A 235 6.82 -0.63 17.25
N ASN A 236 7.86 -0.29 16.49
CA ASN A 236 9.14 -0.99 16.39
C ASN A 236 10.23 -0.43 17.33
N GLN A 237 9.87 0.46 18.26
CA GLN A 237 10.78 1.15 19.20
C GLN A 237 11.88 1.99 18.52
N VAL A 238 11.71 2.32 17.24
CA VAL A 238 12.61 3.24 16.53
C VAL A 238 12.09 4.67 16.71
N ALA A 239 13.00 5.63 16.84
CA ALA A 239 12.67 7.05 16.88
C ALA A 239 11.72 7.42 15.74
N MET A 240 10.56 7.95 16.09
CA MET A 240 9.49 8.26 15.15
C MET A 240 9.26 9.75 15.00
N GLY A 241 9.22 10.49 16.12
CA GLY A 241 8.85 11.90 16.05
C GLY A 241 8.91 12.60 17.39
N THR A 242 8.31 13.78 17.44
CA THR A 242 8.25 14.63 18.63
C THR A 242 6.90 15.32 18.69
N PHE A 243 6.33 15.43 19.90
CA PHE A 243 5.11 16.18 20.15
C PHE A 243 5.35 17.67 19.88
N GLN A 244 4.50 18.25 19.04
CA GLN A 244 4.61 19.67 18.65
C GLN A 244 3.55 20.53 19.37
N GLY A 245 2.41 19.95 19.69
CA GLY A 245 1.35 20.60 20.45
C GLY A 245 0.64 19.58 21.33
N SER A 246 0.20 20.01 22.51
CA SER A 246 -0.64 19.23 23.41
C SER A 246 -1.50 20.16 24.27
N SER A 247 -2.74 19.76 24.51
CA SER A 247 -3.69 20.44 25.41
C SER A 247 -4.41 19.39 26.26
N PHE A 248 -4.11 19.39 27.56
CA PHE A 248 -4.76 18.56 28.59
C PHE A 248 -4.41 19.08 30.00
N PRO A 249 -5.37 19.26 30.93
CA PRO A 249 -6.83 19.09 30.78
C PRO A 249 -7.48 20.27 30.00
N GLY A 250 -8.81 20.40 30.07
CA GLY A 250 -9.62 21.33 29.28
C GLY A 250 -10.07 20.71 27.97
N ASN A 251 -9.09 20.33 27.16
CA ASN A 251 -9.23 19.46 25.98
C ASN A 251 -8.41 18.19 26.19
N ASP A 252 -8.45 17.25 25.25
CA ASP A 252 -7.54 16.10 25.25
C ASP A 252 -7.04 15.75 23.86
N TYR A 253 -6.22 16.65 23.29
CA TYR A 253 -5.58 16.45 22.00
C TYR A 253 -4.10 16.82 22.00
N ALA A 254 -3.35 16.17 21.13
CA ALA A 254 -1.99 16.48 20.76
C ALA A 254 -1.73 16.12 19.30
N TRP A 255 -0.58 16.53 18.79
CA TRP A 255 -0.06 16.00 17.54
C TRP A 255 1.45 15.83 17.58
N VAL A 256 1.92 14.85 16.83
CA VAL A 256 3.32 14.44 16.74
C VAL A 256 3.77 14.62 15.30
N SER A 257 4.80 15.44 15.08
CA SER A 257 5.51 15.48 13.79
C SER A 257 6.46 14.29 13.71
N VAL A 258 6.49 13.61 12.56
CA VAL A 258 7.38 12.46 12.36
C VAL A 258 8.65 12.82 11.60
N ASN A 259 9.73 12.08 11.85
CA ASN A 259 10.99 12.24 11.14
C ASN A 259 10.93 11.58 9.76
N SER A 260 11.98 11.79 8.96
CA SER A 260 12.02 11.34 7.57
C SER A 260 11.83 9.84 7.40
N ASN A 261 12.15 8.98 8.38
CA ASN A 261 12.04 7.52 8.22
C ASN A 261 10.59 7.02 8.24
N TRP A 262 9.64 7.86 8.65
CA TRP A 262 8.24 7.50 8.86
C TRP A 262 7.32 8.25 7.89
N THR A 263 6.41 7.53 7.25
CA THR A 263 5.51 8.07 6.24
C THR A 263 4.07 8.01 6.76
N PRO A 264 3.40 9.16 6.97
CA PRO A 264 1.98 9.22 7.31
C PRO A 264 1.10 8.62 6.22
N GLN A 265 0.43 7.50 6.54
CA GLN A 265 -0.47 6.82 5.62
C GLN A 265 -1.94 7.13 5.90
N PRO A 266 -2.79 7.20 4.87
CA PRO A 266 -4.20 7.58 5.00
C PRO A 266 -5.08 6.40 5.45
N TRP A 267 -4.62 5.60 6.41
CA TRP A 267 -5.35 4.43 6.87
C TRP A 267 -5.14 4.13 8.35
N VAL A 268 -6.10 3.41 8.90
CA VAL A 268 -6.15 2.93 10.28
C VAL A 268 -6.06 1.40 10.27
N ASN A 269 -5.22 0.82 11.11
CA ASN A 269 -5.07 -0.62 11.26
C ASN A 269 -6.38 -1.24 11.75
N ASN A 270 -6.89 -2.24 11.02
CA ASN A 270 -8.15 -2.92 11.36
C ASN A 270 -7.96 -4.12 12.32
N TYR A 271 -6.71 -4.41 12.71
CA TYR A 271 -6.31 -5.53 13.57
C TYR A 271 -6.72 -6.93 13.07
N SER A 272 -7.12 -7.06 11.80
CA SER A 272 -7.45 -8.32 11.11
C SER A 272 -6.55 -8.58 9.90
N GLY A 273 -5.35 -7.98 9.88
CA GLY A 273 -4.36 -8.15 8.80
C GLY A 273 -4.50 -7.13 7.66
N GLY A 274 -5.36 -6.12 7.81
CA GLY A 274 -5.59 -5.08 6.81
C GLY A 274 -5.71 -3.68 7.39
N ASN A 275 -6.30 -2.79 6.60
CA ASN A 275 -6.41 -1.38 6.89
C ASN A 275 -7.83 -0.87 6.55
N VAL A 276 -8.35 0.07 7.32
CA VAL A 276 -9.50 0.90 6.96
C VAL A 276 -9.00 2.23 6.45
N THR A 277 -9.41 2.57 5.24
CA THR A 277 -9.01 3.79 4.56
C THR A 277 -9.73 5.02 5.16
N VAL A 278 -8.98 6.11 5.30
CA VAL A 278 -9.51 7.44 5.67
C VAL A 278 -9.74 8.24 4.39
N ALA A 279 -10.97 8.69 4.19
CA ALA A 279 -11.40 9.50 3.03
C ALA A 279 -11.74 10.95 3.41
N GLY A 280 -11.98 11.23 4.70
CA GLY A 280 -12.31 12.56 5.19
C GLY A 280 -12.59 12.55 6.70
N SER A 281 -13.24 13.60 7.20
CA SER A 281 -13.62 13.74 8.61
C SER A 281 -15.04 14.31 8.81
N THR A 282 -15.98 13.95 7.94
CA THR A 282 -17.39 14.28 8.14
C THR A 282 -17.87 13.68 9.46
N GLU A 283 -18.41 14.53 10.33
CA GLU A 283 -18.76 14.15 11.70
C GLU A 283 -20.01 13.26 11.73
N ALA A 284 -19.92 12.14 12.43
CA ALA A 284 -21.02 11.19 12.56
C ALA A 284 -22.12 11.70 13.51
N ALA A 285 -23.39 11.40 13.20
CA ALA A 285 -24.53 11.77 14.05
C ALA A 285 -24.59 10.94 15.35
N VAL A 286 -25.35 11.42 16.34
CA VAL A 286 -25.71 10.59 17.50
C VAL A 286 -26.50 9.37 17.02
N GLY A 287 -26.18 8.19 17.55
CA GLY A 287 -26.73 6.90 17.13
C GLY A 287 -25.98 6.25 15.96
N ALA A 288 -25.08 6.95 15.28
CA ALA A 288 -24.31 6.39 14.17
C ALA A 288 -23.37 5.28 14.64
N ALA A 289 -23.16 4.29 13.77
CA ALA A 289 -22.15 3.26 13.96
C ALA A 289 -20.75 3.89 13.93
N ILE A 290 -19.91 3.48 14.87
CA ILE A 290 -18.56 4.00 15.02
C ILE A 290 -17.61 2.91 15.49
N CYS A 291 -16.39 2.95 14.99
CA CYS A 291 -15.33 2.02 15.36
C CYS A 291 -14.08 2.79 15.80
N ARG A 292 -13.23 2.13 16.58
CA ARG A 292 -11.97 2.66 17.09
C ARG A 292 -10.86 1.63 16.93
N SER A 293 -9.65 2.10 16.74
CA SER A 293 -8.44 1.28 16.68
C SER A 293 -7.46 1.70 17.76
N GLY A 294 -6.97 0.72 18.54
CA GLY A 294 -5.99 0.95 19.60
C GLY A 294 -5.04 -0.22 19.79
N SER A 295 -3.85 0.08 20.28
CA SER A 295 -2.73 -0.85 20.39
C SER A 295 -2.87 -1.93 21.46
N THR A 296 -3.83 -1.78 22.36
CA THR A 296 -4.08 -2.74 23.43
C THR A 296 -5.19 -3.73 23.03
N THR A 297 -6.32 -3.21 22.58
CA THR A 297 -7.53 -4.02 22.36
C THR A 297 -7.87 -4.20 20.87
N GLY A 298 -7.19 -3.49 19.99
CA GLY A 298 -7.37 -3.60 18.55
C GLY A 298 -8.59 -2.84 18.05
N TRP A 299 -9.40 -3.48 17.21
CA TRP A 299 -10.53 -2.86 16.51
C TRP A 299 -11.87 -3.21 17.16
N HIS A 300 -12.57 -2.20 17.68
CA HIS A 300 -13.88 -2.38 18.33
C HIS A 300 -14.89 -1.37 17.80
N CYS A 301 -16.17 -1.75 17.77
CA CYS A 301 -17.24 -0.93 17.24
C CYS A 301 -18.43 -0.85 18.20
N GLY A 302 -19.28 0.15 17.97
CA GLY A 302 -20.51 0.41 18.72
C GLY A 302 -21.21 1.63 18.13
N THR A 303 -21.78 2.47 18.98
CA THR A 303 -22.56 3.64 18.58
C THR A 303 -22.17 4.92 19.31
N VAL A 304 -22.36 6.04 18.63
CA VAL A 304 -22.28 7.37 19.24
C VAL A 304 -23.47 7.57 20.18
N GLY A 305 -23.20 7.87 21.44
CA GLY A 305 -24.23 8.07 22.46
C GLY A 305 -24.59 9.55 22.67
N ALA A 306 -23.60 10.41 22.89
CA ALA A 306 -23.81 11.83 23.13
C ALA A 306 -22.59 12.65 22.73
N LYS A 307 -22.81 13.88 22.28
CA LYS A 307 -21.76 14.85 21.93
C LYS A 307 -21.63 15.91 23.02
N ASN A 308 -20.57 16.73 22.91
CA ASN A 308 -20.29 17.84 23.82
C ASN A 308 -20.34 17.45 25.31
N GLN A 309 -19.76 16.30 25.63
CA GLN A 309 -19.71 15.76 26.98
C GLN A 309 -18.55 16.39 27.75
N THR A 310 -18.79 16.68 29.03
CA THR A 310 -17.73 17.05 29.97
C THR A 310 -17.45 15.87 30.88
N VAL A 311 -16.18 15.48 30.96
CA VAL A 311 -15.68 14.40 31.82
C VAL A 311 -14.70 14.97 32.82
N ASN A 312 -14.86 14.63 34.10
CA ASN A 312 -13.96 15.08 35.16
C ASN A 312 -12.91 14.01 35.41
N TYR A 313 -11.72 14.17 34.83
CA TYR A 313 -10.56 13.33 35.14
C TYR A 313 -9.86 13.82 36.42
N SER A 314 -8.98 13.00 36.98
CA SER A 314 -8.21 13.39 38.18
C SER A 314 -7.29 14.58 37.95
N GLN A 315 -6.89 14.83 36.70
CA GLN A 315 -6.06 15.96 36.30
C GLN A 315 -6.87 17.24 36.03
N GLY A 316 -8.18 17.14 35.83
CA GLY A 316 -9.07 18.26 35.51
C GLY A 316 -10.23 17.86 34.62
N SER A 317 -11.17 18.79 34.42
CA SER A 317 -12.29 18.61 33.49
C SER A 317 -11.83 18.70 32.04
N VAL A 318 -12.40 17.86 31.18
CA VAL A 318 -12.25 17.92 29.72
C VAL A 318 -13.64 18.02 29.11
N SER A 319 -13.87 19.05 28.30
CA SER A 319 -15.15 19.35 27.64
C SER A 319 -15.12 18.99 26.15
N GLY A 320 -16.27 19.02 25.47
CA GLY A 320 -16.34 18.81 24.01
C GLY A 320 -16.23 17.34 23.56
N LEU A 321 -16.12 16.38 24.49
CA LEU A 321 -15.92 14.98 24.16
C LEU A 321 -17.16 14.34 23.54
N THR A 322 -16.96 13.30 22.74
CA THR A 322 -18.04 12.44 22.26
C THR A 322 -18.05 11.12 23.02
N ARG A 323 -19.18 10.80 23.64
CA ARG A 323 -19.43 9.56 24.38
C ARG A 323 -19.90 8.46 23.46
N THR A 324 -19.37 7.25 23.66
CA THR A 324 -19.74 6.03 22.94
C THR A 324 -19.90 4.84 23.89
N ASN A 325 -20.51 3.76 23.42
CA ASN A 325 -20.55 2.48 24.14
C ASN A 325 -19.43 1.51 23.71
N VAL A 326 -18.44 1.97 22.93
CA VAL A 326 -17.30 1.14 22.54
C VAL A 326 -16.36 1.01 23.73
N CYS A 327 -15.80 -0.18 23.94
CA CYS A 327 -14.85 -0.44 25.03
C CYS A 327 -13.45 0.12 24.74
N ALA A 328 -12.67 0.34 25.79
CA ALA A 328 -11.31 0.85 25.75
C ALA A 328 -10.49 0.41 26.97
N GLU A 329 -9.18 0.23 26.79
CA GLU A 329 -8.25 -0.10 27.88
C GLU A 329 -6.95 0.73 27.80
N PRO A 330 -6.17 0.80 28.91
CA PRO A 330 -4.90 1.52 28.93
C PRO A 330 -3.99 1.14 27.75
N GLY A 331 -3.48 2.15 27.04
CA GLY A 331 -2.68 2.00 25.82
C GLY A 331 -3.45 2.23 24.52
N ASP A 332 -4.78 2.17 24.53
CA ASP A 332 -5.60 2.57 23.38
C ASP A 332 -5.78 4.09 23.26
N SER A 333 -5.43 4.83 24.32
CA SER A 333 -5.40 6.30 24.34
C SER A 333 -4.73 6.87 23.10
N GLY A 334 -5.33 7.89 22.51
CA GLY A 334 -4.89 8.50 21.26
C GLY A 334 -5.33 7.76 19.99
N GLY A 335 -5.78 6.50 20.09
CA GLY A 335 -6.18 5.67 18.95
C GLY A 335 -7.33 6.25 18.14
N GLY A 336 -7.27 6.08 16.81
CA GLY A 336 -8.17 6.72 15.85
C GLY A 336 -9.59 6.12 15.82
N TRP A 337 -10.58 6.99 15.64
CA TRP A 337 -11.99 6.63 15.49
C TRP A 337 -12.46 6.82 14.05
N MET A 338 -13.32 5.92 13.57
CA MET A 338 -13.83 5.87 12.20
C MET A 338 -15.35 5.63 12.19
N SER A 339 -16.07 6.34 11.31
CA SER A 339 -17.43 6.00 10.90
C SER A 339 -17.44 5.87 9.38
N GLY A 340 -17.62 4.64 8.87
CA GLY A 340 -17.30 4.34 7.48
C GLY A 340 -15.83 4.66 7.18
N GLN A 341 -15.60 5.56 6.21
CA GLN A 341 -14.25 6.06 5.85
C GLN A 341 -13.97 7.46 6.42
N GLN A 342 -14.78 7.95 7.36
CA GLN A 342 -14.63 9.28 7.95
C GLN A 342 -13.94 9.18 9.32
N GLY A 343 -12.79 9.84 9.46
CA GLY A 343 -12.09 10.00 10.73
C GLY A 343 -12.90 10.86 11.70
N GLN A 344 -13.11 10.37 12.92
CA GLN A 344 -13.99 11.01 13.91
C GLN A 344 -13.21 11.66 15.06
N GLY A 345 -12.10 11.09 15.49
CA GLY A 345 -11.39 11.57 16.66
C GLY A 345 -10.31 10.64 17.19
N VAL A 346 -9.83 10.96 18.37
CA VAL A 346 -8.80 10.20 19.11
C VAL A 346 -9.32 9.81 20.49
N THR A 347 -9.02 8.59 20.93
CA THR A 347 -9.45 8.09 22.25
C THR A 347 -8.90 8.96 23.37
N SER A 348 -9.78 9.55 24.18
CA SER A 348 -9.39 10.35 25.36
C SER A 348 -9.36 9.47 26.62
N GLY A 349 -10.45 8.78 26.92
CA GLY A 349 -10.51 7.89 28.08
C GLY A 349 -11.86 7.23 28.20
N GLY A 350 -12.07 6.45 29.26
CA GLY A 350 -13.30 5.70 29.44
C GLY A 350 -13.38 4.98 30.77
N SER A 351 -14.38 4.12 30.89
CA SER A 351 -14.65 3.27 32.05
C SER A 351 -15.11 1.89 31.59
N GLY A 352 -14.80 0.85 32.36
CA GLY A 352 -15.06 -0.55 31.98
C GLY A 352 -13.85 -1.18 31.30
N ASN A 353 -14.07 -2.21 30.48
CA ASN A 353 -13.03 -2.93 29.73
C ASN A 353 -13.64 -3.65 28.52
N CYS A 354 -12.81 -4.27 27.67
CA CYS A 354 -13.29 -4.97 26.47
C CYS A 354 -13.80 -6.39 26.72
N SER A 355 -13.78 -6.88 27.98
CA SER A 355 -14.39 -8.16 28.37
C SER A 355 -15.83 -8.02 28.87
N SER A 356 -16.15 -6.95 29.61
CA SER A 356 -17.47 -6.69 30.19
C SER A 356 -18.22 -5.52 29.55
N GLY A 357 -17.60 -4.84 28.59
CA GLY A 357 -18.10 -3.60 28.01
C GLY A 357 -17.67 -2.36 28.81
N GLY A 358 -17.95 -1.20 28.23
CA GLY A 358 -17.53 0.08 28.79
C GLY A 358 -18.15 1.28 28.10
N THR A 359 -17.81 2.45 28.61
CA THR A 359 -18.10 3.74 27.97
C THR A 359 -16.76 4.39 27.64
N THR A 360 -16.60 4.81 26.39
CA THR A 360 -15.38 5.50 25.96
C THR A 360 -15.72 6.85 25.36
N TYR A 361 -14.88 7.82 25.65
CA TYR A 361 -14.94 9.19 25.18
C TYR A 361 -13.79 9.44 24.21
N PHE A 362 -14.08 10.14 23.13
CA PHE A 362 -13.07 10.59 22.18
C PHE A 362 -13.13 12.10 21.97
N GLN A 363 -11.96 12.67 21.71
CA GLN A 363 -11.78 14.06 21.32
C GLN A 363 -12.02 14.19 19.80
N PRO A 364 -12.99 15.01 19.34
CA PRO A 364 -13.30 15.14 17.91
C PRO A 364 -12.11 15.61 17.07
N VAL A 365 -11.88 14.97 15.92
CA VAL A 365 -10.70 15.25 15.09
C VAL A 365 -10.71 16.66 14.49
N ASN A 366 -11.88 17.17 14.08
CA ASN A 366 -12.00 18.46 13.41
C ASN A 366 -11.53 19.63 14.31
N GLU A 367 -11.72 19.50 15.63
CA GLU A 367 -11.19 20.46 16.60
C GLU A 367 -9.65 20.46 16.61
N ILE A 368 -9.03 19.27 16.63
CA ILE A 368 -7.56 19.13 16.62
C ILE A 368 -6.96 19.69 15.35
N LEU A 369 -7.59 19.40 14.20
CA LEU A 369 -7.17 19.90 12.90
C LEU A 369 -7.23 21.43 12.86
N SER A 370 -8.33 22.02 13.33
CA SER A 370 -8.51 23.46 13.40
C SER A 370 -7.52 24.12 14.37
N ALA A 371 -7.30 23.53 15.55
CA ALA A 371 -6.46 24.11 16.59
C ALA A 371 -4.98 24.22 16.16
N TYR A 372 -4.49 23.28 15.35
CA TYR A 372 -3.11 23.22 14.93
C TYR A 372 -2.89 23.49 13.42
N GLY A 373 -3.94 23.83 12.67
CA GLY A 373 -3.84 24.05 11.22
C GLY A 373 -3.40 22.81 10.44
N LEU A 374 -3.81 21.62 10.88
CA LEU A 374 -3.38 20.35 10.31
C LEU A 374 -4.31 19.89 9.19
N THR A 375 -3.74 19.19 8.20
CA THR A 375 -4.51 18.54 7.14
C THR A 375 -4.48 17.03 7.32
N LEU A 376 -5.64 16.41 7.43
CA LEU A 376 -5.80 14.96 7.49
C LEU A 376 -5.25 14.29 6.22
N ARG A 377 -4.52 13.17 6.38
CA ARG A 377 -4.12 12.32 5.25
C ARG A 377 -5.32 11.48 4.83
N THR A 378 -5.73 11.63 3.58
CA THR A 378 -6.80 10.85 2.98
C THR A 378 -6.29 10.09 1.76
N SER A 379 -6.99 9.02 1.40
CA SER A 379 -6.67 8.16 0.25
C SER A 379 -6.91 8.82 -1.12
N GLY A 380 -7.32 10.10 -1.13
CA GLY A 380 -7.40 10.96 -2.30
C GLY A 380 -6.06 11.55 -2.76
N GLY A 381 -4.92 11.13 -2.18
CA GLY A 381 -3.59 11.52 -2.62
C GLY A 381 -3.15 12.89 -2.11
N GLY A 382 -2.02 12.93 -1.40
CA GLY A 382 -1.33 14.18 -1.11
C GLY A 382 -0.75 14.76 -2.39
N GLY A 383 -1.36 15.83 -2.91
CA GLY A 383 -0.85 16.66 -3.98
C GLY A 383 -1.60 17.99 -3.96
N ASN A 384 -1.23 18.89 -3.06
CA ASN A 384 -1.93 20.16 -2.76
C ASN A 384 -3.42 19.99 -2.35
N PRO A 385 -3.97 20.87 -1.51
CA PRO A 385 -5.42 21.05 -1.52
C PRO A 385 -5.80 21.50 -2.95
N PRO A 386 -7.00 21.21 -3.49
CA PRO A 386 -7.66 22.19 -4.32
C PRO A 386 -8.32 23.19 -3.35
N PRO A 387 -7.81 24.42 -3.15
CA PRO A 387 -8.66 25.48 -2.64
C PRO A 387 -9.41 26.09 -3.82
N THR A 388 -10.73 25.83 -3.79
CA THR A 388 -11.87 26.63 -4.31
C THR A 388 -12.08 26.75 -5.82
N GLY A 389 -13.20 26.21 -6.31
CA GLY A 389 -14.38 27.04 -6.60
C GLY A 389 -15.78 26.54 -6.14
N CYS A 390 -15.94 25.26 -5.81
CA CYS A 390 -17.25 24.67 -5.48
C CYS A 390 -17.66 24.82 -4.00
N THR A 391 -17.58 26.04 -3.47
CA THR A 391 -18.00 26.36 -2.09
C THR A 391 -19.51 26.64 -2.01
N GLY A 392 -20.13 26.40 -0.85
CA GLY A 392 -21.56 26.68 -0.63
C GLY A 392 -22.52 25.58 -1.11
N TYR A 393 -22.01 24.39 -1.42
CA TYR A 393 -22.82 23.20 -1.73
C TYR A 393 -22.92 22.28 -0.50
N GLU A 394 -24.06 21.61 -0.34
CA GLU A 394 -24.36 20.73 0.80
C GLU A 394 -23.46 19.50 0.87
N PHE A 395 -23.12 18.93 -0.29
CA PHE A 395 -22.28 17.75 -0.43
C PHE A 395 -21.05 18.06 -1.27
N THR A 396 -19.93 17.40 -0.98
CA THR A 396 -18.71 17.50 -1.77
C THR A 396 -18.08 16.13 -1.91
N VAL A 397 -17.68 15.77 -3.13
CA VAL A 397 -17.02 14.51 -3.45
C VAL A 397 -15.81 14.79 -4.34
N SER A 398 -14.70 14.09 -4.11
CA SER A 398 -13.50 14.20 -4.95
C SER A 398 -13.21 12.88 -5.66
N GLY A 399 -12.57 12.95 -6.81
CA GLY A 399 -12.15 11.76 -7.55
C GLY A 399 -10.94 12.03 -8.43
N SER A 400 -10.56 11.05 -9.25
CA SER A 400 -9.53 11.22 -10.28
C SER A 400 -9.90 10.40 -11.51
N LEU A 401 -9.68 10.97 -12.69
CA LEU A 401 -10.01 10.36 -13.97
C LEU A 401 -8.79 10.40 -14.89
N SER A 402 -8.68 9.36 -15.72
CA SER A 402 -7.80 9.38 -16.90
C SER A 402 -8.59 9.93 -18.09
N SER A 403 -7.89 10.53 -19.06
CA SER A 403 -8.48 11.06 -20.29
C SER A 403 -9.41 10.03 -20.96
N GLY A 404 -10.62 10.48 -21.31
CA GLY A 404 -11.70 9.66 -21.84
C GLY A 404 -12.51 8.88 -20.79
N GLY A 405 -12.08 8.88 -19.52
CA GLY A 405 -12.73 8.14 -18.44
C GLY A 405 -13.88 8.92 -17.80
N ALA A 406 -14.91 8.20 -17.32
CA ALA A 406 -16.05 8.78 -16.62
C ALA A 406 -16.37 8.03 -15.33
N VAL A 407 -16.99 8.73 -14.38
CA VAL A 407 -17.46 8.16 -13.12
C VAL A 407 -18.81 8.76 -12.72
N TYR A 408 -19.64 7.96 -12.03
CA TYR A 408 -20.94 8.38 -11.53
C TYR A 408 -20.86 8.77 -10.06
N GLN A 409 -21.61 9.79 -9.67
CA GLN A 409 -21.67 10.32 -8.31
C GLN A 409 -23.13 10.49 -7.86
N PRO A 410 -23.41 10.29 -6.56
CA PRO A 410 -22.46 9.93 -5.50
C PRO A 410 -22.08 8.43 -5.49
N ASN A 411 -20.85 8.13 -5.05
CA ASN A 411 -20.37 6.77 -4.73
C ASN A 411 -20.48 5.74 -5.86
N GLY A 412 -20.30 6.15 -7.13
CA GLY A 412 -20.45 5.25 -8.27
C GLY A 412 -21.90 4.89 -8.61
N SER A 413 -22.88 5.56 -7.99
CA SER A 413 -24.30 5.21 -8.06
C SER A 413 -25.18 6.47 -8.24
N TYR A 414 -26.38 6.48 -7.65
CA TYR A 414 -27.38 7.53 -7.71
C TYR A 414 -27.92 7.86 -6.31
N TYR A 415 -28.65 8.98 -6.20
CA TYR A 415 -29.39 9.39 -5.02
C TYR A 415 -30.88 9.56 -5.33
N TYR A 416 -31.71 9.59 -4.30
CA TYR A 416 -33.14 9.89 -4.42
C TYR A 416 -33.42 11.27 -3.81
N SER A 417 -34.10 12.14 -4.55
CA SER A 417 -34.65 13.39 -4.02
C SER A 417 -36.16 13.20 -3.81
N SER A 418 -36.60 13.42 -2.57
CA SER A 418 -38.00 13.25 -2.16
C SER A 418 -38.86 14.49 -2.43
N LEU A 419 -38.24 15.63 -2.74
CA LEU A 419 -38.88 16.90 -2.99
C LEU A 419 -38.63 17.37 -4.43
N SER A 420 -39.46 18.29 -4.89
CA SER A 420 -39.17 19.02 -6.14
C SER A 420 -38.43 20.31 -5.77
N GLY A 421 -37.41 20.66 -6.52
CA GLY A 421 -36.64 21.88 -6.29
C GLY A 421 -35.34 21.93 -7.07
N THR A 422 -34.45 22.84 -6.69
CA THR A 422 -33.22 23.09 -7.44
C THR A 422 -32.09 22.14 -7.04
N HIS A 423 -31.68 21.27 -7.97
CA HIS A 423 -30.40 20.60 -7.93
C HIS A 423 -29.33 21.58 -8.40
N ARG A 424 -28.24 21.72 -7.64
CA ARG A 424 -27.10 22.54 -8.04
C ARG A 424 -25.83 21.74 -7.89
N ALA A 425 -24.91 21.87 -8.84
CA ALA A 425 -23.59 21.29 -8.74
C ALA A 425 -22.53 22.19 -9.36
N CYS A 426 -21.30 21.99 -8.91
CA CYS A 426 -20.09 22.61 -9.41
C CYS A 426 -19.02 21.53 -9.48
N LEU A 427 -18.30 21.47 -10.60
CA LEU A 427 -17.13 20.65 -10.84
C LEU A 427 -15.93 21.59 -10.92
N ASP A 428 -14.84 21.20 -10.27
CA ASP A 428 -13.56 21.88 -10.26
C ASP A 428 -12.50 20.83 -10.66
N GLY A 429 -11.88 21.03 -11.81
CA GLY A 429 -11.01 20.06 -12.46
C GLY A 429 -9.59 20.58 -12.68
N PRO A 430 -8.65 19.74 -13.17
CA PRO A 430 -7.27 20.17 -13.38
C PRO A 430 -7.17 21.29 -14.43
N THR A 431 -6.51 22.41 -14.11
CA THR A 431 -6.33 23.52 -15.06
C THR A 431 -5.70 23.06 -16.38
N GLY A 432 -6.29 23.50 -17.50
CA GLY A 432 -5.83 23.13 -18.85
C GLY A 432 -6.31 21.75 -19.33
N THR A 433 -7.30 21.16 -18.65
CA THR A 433 -8.03 19.96 -19.09
C THR A 433 -9.48 20.30 -19.42
N ASP A 434 -10.19 19.32 -19.98
CA ASP A 434 -11.59 19.40 -20.40
C ASP A 434 -12.37 18.33 -19.63
N PHE A 435 -13.17 18.78 -18.65
CA PHE A 435 -13.93 17.93 -17.75
C PHE A 435 -15.39 18.35 -17.76
N ASP A 436 -16.25 17.43 -18.17
CA ASP A 436 -17.69 17.67 -18.26
C ASP A 436 -18.42 17.18 -17.00
N LEU A 437 -19.51 17.88 -16.67
CA LEU A 437 -20.45 17.51 -15.63
C LEU A 437 -21.86 17.33 -16.20
N TYR A 438 -22.44 16.13 -16.04
CA TYR A 438 -23.82 15.85 -16.42
C TYR A 438 -24.66 15.49 -15.20
N LEU A 439 -25.81 16.15 -15.01
CA LEU A 439 -26.87 15.71 -14.12
C LEU A 439 -27.85 14.84 -14.89
N GLN A 440 -28.08 13.62 -14.41
CA GLN A 440 -28.97 12.64 -15.03
C GLN A 440 -30.12 12.28 -14.08
N LYS A 441 -31.31 12.10 -14.65
CA LYS A 441 -32.51 11.64 -13.94
C LYS A 441 -32.99 10.30 -14.50
N TRP A 442 -33.43 9.40 -13.63
CA TRP A 442 -34.06 8.15 -14.05
C TRP A 442 -35.48 8.39 -14.55
N ASN A 443 -35.80 7.92 -15.76
CA ASN A 443 -37.12 8.08 -16.37
C ASN A 443 -38.01 6.81 -16.31
N GLY A 444 -37.53 5.75 -15.66
CA GLY A 444 -38.22 4.45 -15.57
C GLY A 444 -37.55 3.34 -16.38
N SER A 445 -36.77 3.67 -17.41
CA SER A 445 -36.06 2.69 -18.25
C SER A 445 -34.59 3.06 -18.54
N ALA A 446 -34.24 4.33 -18.47
CA ALA A 446 -32.88 4.82 -18.70
C ALA A 446 -32.57 6.07 -17.86
N TRP A 447 -31.26 6.37 -17.75
CA TRP A 447 -30.76 7.64 -17.26
C TRP A 447 -30.76 8.66 -18.39
N ALA A 448 -31.51 9.75 -18.22
CA ALA A 448 -31.54 10.85 -19.17
C ALA A 448 -30.78 12.05 -18.58
N THR A 449 -29.88 12.66 -19.36
CA THR A 449 -29.26 13.94 -18.99
C THR A 449 -30.34 15.03 -18.96
N VAL A 450 -30.47 15.68 -17.82
CA VAL A 450 -31.47 16.74 -17.59
C VAL A 450 -30.82 18.12 -17.46
N ALA A 451 -29.52 18.17 -17.17
CA ALA A 451 -28.70 19.38 -17.27
C ALA A 451 -27.22 18.99 -17.39
N GLU A 452 -26.41 19.85 -17.98
CA GLU A 452 -24.99 19.63 -18.18
C GLU A 452 -24.20 20.94 -18.17
N GLY A 453 -22.92 20.84 -17.80
CA GLY A 453 -21.87 21.80 -18.09
C GLY A 453 -20.79 21.07 -18.87
N SER A 454 -20.52 21.52 -20.08
CA SER A 454 -19.70 20.83 -21.09
C SER A 454 -18.89 21.83 -21.92
N THR A 455 -18.38 22.87 -21.27
CA THR A 455 -17.46 23.80 -21.90
C THR A 455 -16.08 23.12 -22.03
N ALA A 456 -15.19 23.69 -22.85
CA ALA A 456 -13.83 23.16 -23.00
C ALA A 456 -12.92 23.41 -21.78
N ALA A 457 -13.49 23.73 -20.61
CA ALA A 457 -12.78 24.03 -19.38
C ALA A 457 -12.82 22.83 -18.43
N ALA A 458 -12.01 22.89 -17.37
CA ALA A 458 -12.00 21.86 -16.35
C ALA A 458 -13.08 22.07 -15.28
N ASP A 459 -13.66 23.27 -15.24
CA ASP A 459 -14.59 23.72 -14.21
C ASP A 459 -15.97 23.92 -14.82
N GLU A 460 -16.98 23.26 -14.24
CA GLU A 460 -18.33 23.25 -14.76
C GLU A 460 -19.35 23.53 -13.68
N THR A 461 -20.49 24.11 -14.06
CA THR A 461 -21.61 24.29 -13.12
C THR A 461 -22.90 23.83 -13.73
N VAL A 462 -23.75 23.25 -12.89
CA VAL A 462 -25.07 22.76 -13.28
C VAL A 462 -26.10 23.26 -12.28
N SER A 463 -27.24 23.75 -12.79
CA SER A 463 -28.40 24.11 -11.98
C SER A 463 -29.66 23.65 -12.70
N TYR A 464 -30.51 22.89 -12.00
CA TYR A 464 -31.69 22.28 -12.60
C TYR A 464 -32.84 22.20 -11.60
N ASN A 465 -34.01 22.71 -11.95
CA ASN A 465 -35.22 22.50 -11.14
C ASN A 465 -35.85 21.15 -11.51
N GLY A 466 -35.64 20.17 -10.65
CA GLY A 466 -36.11 18.80 -10.81
C GLY A 466 -37.35 18.50 -9.97
N THR A 467 -38.09 17.47 -10.37
CA THR A 467 -39.14 16.86 -9.53
C THR A 467 -38.56 15.77 -8.64
N ALA A 468 -39.31 15.28 -7.66
CA ALA A 468 -38.93 14.09 -6.90
C ALA A 468 -38.59 12.91 -7.84
N GLY A 469 -37.59 12.11 -7.48
CA GLY A 469 -37.09 10.99 -8.28
C GLY A 469 -35.62 10.66 -8.03
N TYR A 470 -35.09 9.72 -8.82
CA TYR A 470 -33.68 9.32 -8.75
C TYR A 470 -32.81 10.13 -9.69
N TYR A 471 -31.66 10.58 -9.17
CA TYR A 471 -30.69 11.41 -9.87
C TYR A 471 -29.28 10.89 -9.68
N ARG A 472 -28.40 11.17 -10.64
CA ARG A 472 -26.95 10.96 -10.50
C ARG A 472 -26.19 12.03 -11.26
N TYR A 473 -24.96 12.28 -10.85
CA TYR A 473 -24.00 13.08 -11.60
C TYR A 473 -23.05 12.15 -12.35
N GLN A 474 -22.65 12.54 -13.55
CA GLN A 474 -21.57 11.92 -14.30
C GLN A 474 -20.48 12.96 -14.47
N VAL A 475 -19.27 12.65 -14.02
CA VAL A 475 -18.06 13.44 -14.27
C VAL A 475 -17.29 12.72 -15.36
N HIS A 476 -16.94 13.41 -16.44
CA HIS A 476 -16.27 12.83 -17.60
C HIS A 476 -15.04 13.67 -17.95
N ALA A 477 -13.86 13.06 -17.96
CA ALA A 477 -12.65 13.71 -18.43
C ALA A 477 -12.61 13.62 -19.97
N TYR A 478 -13.21 14.59 -20.66
CA TYR A 478 -13.27 14.60 -22.11
C TYR A 478 -11.87 14.65 -22.73
N SER A 479 -10.99 15.52 -22.21
CA SER A 479 -9.56 15.53 -22.55
C SER A 479 -8.68 15.91 -21.36
N GLY A 480 -7.54 15.24 -21.21
CA GLY A 480 -6.66 15.41 -20.05
C GLY A 480 -6.99 14.47 -18.89
N SER A 481 -6.09 14.38 -17.92
CA SER A 481 -6.22 13.49 -16.76
C SER A 481 -5.92 14.26 -15.48
N GLY A 482 -6.54 13.86 -14.37
CA GLY A 482 -6.21 14.41 -13.06
C GLY A 482 -7.34 14.29 -12.05
N SER A 483 -7.13 14.95 -10.91
CA SER A 483 -8.07 14.98 -9.79
C SER A 483 -9.12 16.06 -9.97
N TYR A 484 -10.34 15.77 -9.55
CA TYR A 484 -11.46 16.73 -9.59
C TYR A 484 -12.16 16.79 -8.23
N SER A 485 -12.89 17.88 -8.00
CA SER A 485 -13.83 18.08 -6.90
C SER A 485 -15.22 18.39 -7.47
N LEU A 486 -16.25 17.75 -6.94
CA LEU A 486 -17.65 17.99 -7.28
C LEU A 486 -18.40 18.40 -6.01
N GLY A 487 -18.83 19.66 -5.95
CA GLY A 487 -19.80 20.14 -4.97
C GLY A 487 -21.21 19.99 -5.53
N TYR A 488 -22.17 19.51 -4.74
CA TYR A 488 -23.58 19.47 -5.16
C TYR A 488 -24.55 19.63 -3.98
N SER A 489 -25.73 20.16 -4.26
CA SER A 489 -26.87 20.24 -3.33
C SER A 489 -28.08 19.65 -4.01
N ASN A 490 -28.95 18.99 -3.25
CA ASN A 490 -30.21 18.48 -3.75
C ASN A 490 -31.40 19.08 -2.98
N PRO A 491 -32.62 19.04 -3.56
CA PRO A 491 -33.82 19.57 -2.93
C PRO A 491 -34.35 18.75 -1.76
#